data_AF-A0A1V9XE82-F1
#
_entry.id   AF-A0A1V9XE82-F1
#
_cell.length_a   1.000
_cell.length_b   1.000
_cell.length_c   1.000
_cell.angle_alpha   90.00
_cell.angle_beta   90.00
_cell.angle_gamma   90.00
#
_symmetry.space_group_name_H-M   'P 1'
#
loop_
_entity.id
_entity.type
_entity.pdbx_description
1 polymer ?
#
loop_
_entity_poly.entity_id
_entity_poly.type
_entity_poly.pdbx_seq_one_letter_code
_entity_poly.pdbx_strand_id
1 'polypeptide(L)'
;NSQALQGCKALLEVHSKRLGRPSVTNDPVKQFGLQQIHLVCREFLKKIEMQMISLTDFETDISNLIYFRRYCARVLTPGTLFAFVTQIQLLMCSIGEVVNILEKVAGLPIRDWRECGSKLSDQAVLEDKGLSFCYKDYIPFRKDFDCPELIGFGSHVNVYKVRHIPTSTYMAMKITRRTKFQGINELCYVDKACAGILSDPGMIKTHCAFMAQPDVCIVLMDIGATRQPLLDIVNNEGYLNDRCVSMITMQIVLTLEYIHLNGFIHRDLEPSNVLVDHTCHIKLIDFDLAKVCIGHYSPKVMHLYFKRTSNEFQDGERCGKMAYTAPEVLLKRSYGRAIDWWSLGCVVFKMSTGTTPFRNSNPAALAKAIKTNEVRWPKAKHSAEIDTKEFVYDLLKKKPLIRLGSKIYSDVKFHKYMMRARQYVLELESSPRSSPKDPVFDQRNDSKQLIFCNKILVNMTPVFRKLASAGTGQKMIPQENVTFAMLADEAHSNHISLATFAHFKFRKLIDRLNEPGIMRKVSEFLGADTPPQDELNYLKLKLWS
;
A
#
# COMPACT_ATOMS: atom_id res chain seq x y z
N ASN A 1 15.62 38.46 7.23
CA ASN A 1 14.55 39.42 6.90
C ASN A 1 13.25 38.94 7.55
N SER A 2 12.84 39.53 8.68
CA SER A 2 11.73 39.01 9.51
C SER A 2 10.36 39.11 8.82
N GLN A 3 10.15 40.15 8.01
CA GLN A 3 8.87 40.43 7.36
C GLN A 3 8.55 39.41 6.24
N ALA A 4 9.54 39.08 5.40
CA ALA A 4 9.39 38.07 4.35
C ALA A 4 9.08 36.68 4.94
N LEU A 5 9.70 36.33 6.07
CA LEU A 5 9.45 35.07 6.76
C LEU A 5 8.01 34.99 7.32
N GLN A 6 7.53 36.09 7.92
CA GLN A 6 6.16 36.19 8.43
C GLN A 6 5.12 36.12 7.29
N GLY A 7 5.35 36.84 6.18
CA GLY A 7 4.48 36.78 5.01
C GLY A 7 4.41 35.39 4.40
N CYS A 8 5.57 34.76 4.20
CA CYS A 8 5.66 33.38 3.70
C CYS A 8 4.93 32.39 4.62
N LYS A 9 5.14 32.48 5.94
CA LYS A 9 4.47 31.65 6.92
C LYS A 9 2.94 31.76 6.82
N ALA A 10 2.41 32.99 6.79
CA ALA A 10 0.97 33.22 6.68
C ALA A 10 0.38 32.63 5.38
N LEU A 11 1.06 32.81 4.25
CA LEU A 11 0.61 32.24 2.97
C LEU A 11 0.61 30.71 2.99
N LEU A 12 1.69 30.09 3.50
CA LEU A 12 1.78 28.63 3.63
C LEU A 12 0.74 28.06 4.59
N GLU A 13 0.43 28.74 5.69
CA GLU A 13 -0.64 28.32 6.63
C GLU A 13 -2.01 28.30 5.96
N VAL A 14 -2.36 29.38 5.24
CA VAL A 14 -3.63 29.47 4.50
C VAL A 14 -3.70 28.37 3.44
N HIS A 15 -2.62 28.18 2.68
CA HIS A 15 -2.54 27.16 1.64
C HIS A 15 -2.65 25.76 2.24
N SER A 16 -1.90 25.46 3.30
CA SER A 16 -1.93 24.19 4.03
C SER A 16 -3.32 23.88 4.58
N LYS A 17 -3.99 24.86 5.18
CA LYS A 17 -5.36 24.72 5.71
C LYS A 17 -6.38 24.42 4.60
N ARG A 18 -6.19 24.99 3.40
CA ARG A 18 -7.05 24.74 2.23
C ARG A 18 -6.86 23.33 1.69
N LEU A 19 -5.61 22.88 1.52
CA LEU A 19 -5.31 21.55 0.96
C LEU A 19 -5.51 20.42 1.98
N GLY A 20 -5.34 20.70 3.26
CA GLY A 20 -5.43 19.72 4.35
C GLY A 20 -6.84 19.26 4.68
N ARG A 21 -7.86 19.73 3.94
CA ARG A 21 -9.24 19.26 4.03
C ARG A 21 -9.50 18.31 2.86
N PRO A 22 -9.48 16.98 3.09
CA PRO A 22 -9.81 16.03 2.05
C PRO A 22 -11.19 16.33 1.49
N SER A 23 -11.29 16.42 0.16
CA SER A 23 -12.59 16.50 -0.48
C SER A 23 -13.04 15.13 -0.88
N VAL A 24 -14.27 14.91 -0.50
CA VAL A 24 -15.09 13.76 -0.77
C VAL A 24 -15.44 13.69 -2.26
N THR A 25 -15.68 14.84 -2.87
CA THR A 25 -16.02 14.95 -4.29
C THR A 25 -14.83 14.87 -5.25
N ASN A 26 -13.59 14.79 -4.75
CA ASN A 26 -12.43 14.69 -5.63
C ASN A 26 -12.24 13.25 -6.11
N ASP A 27 -11.84 13.09 -7.38
CA ASP A 27 -11.33 11.80 -7.84
C ASP A 27 -10.05 11.42 -7.05
N PRO A 28 -9.76 10.12 -6.86
CA PRO A 28 -8.63 9.67 -6.05
C PRO A 28 -7.27 10.23 -6.46
N VAL A 29 -7.02 10.46 -7.76
CA VAL A 29 -5.72 10.96 -8.24
C VAL A 29 -5.57 12.45 -7.96
N LYS A 30 -6.63 13.25 -8.20
CA LYS A 30 -6.67 14.65 -7.79
C LYS A 30 -6.48 14.79 -6.28
N GLN A 31 -7.22 14.01 -5.50
CA GLN A 31 -7.16 14.05 -4.05
C GLN A 31 -5.76 13.68 -3.55
N PHE A 32 -5.16 12.63 -4.09
CA PHE A 32 -3.80 12.23 -3.78
C PHE A 32 -2.79 13.32 -4.14
N GLY A 33 -2.93 13.96 -5.31
CA GLY A 33 -2.04 15.05 -5.70
C GLY A 33 -2.14 16.28 -4.80
N LEU A 34 -3.35 16.68 -4.41
CA LEU A 34 -3.55 17.77 -3.44
C LEU A 34 -2.92 17.43 -2.07
N GLN A 35 -3.00 16.17 -1.64
CA GLN A 35 -2.33 15.70 -0.42
C GLN A 35 -0.80 15.71 -0.54
N GLN A 36 -0.22 15.35 -1.69
CA GLN A 36 1.24 15.48 -1.91
C GLN A 36 1.70 16.94 -1.74
N ILE A 37 0.97 17.90 -2.33
CA ILE A 37 1.28 19.34 -2.19
C ILE A 37 1.10 19.78 -0.74
N HIS A 38 0.03 19.34 -0.07
CA HIS A 38 -0.22 19.64 1.33
C HIS A 38 0.94 19.20 2.24
N LEU A 39 1.45 17.97 2.03
CA LEU A 39 2.56 17.44 2.81
C LEU A 39 3.86 18.22 2.60
N VAL A 40 4.17 18.61 1.37
CA VAL A 40 5.32 19.48 1.07
C VAL A 40 5.15 20.87 1.71
N CYS A 41 3.94 21.45 1.61
CA CYS A 41 3.63 22.73 2.24
C CYS A 41 3.82 22.69 3.76
N ARG A 42 3.35 21.63 4.42
CA ARG A 42 3.55 21.41 5.87
C ARG A 42 5.03 21.25 6.24
N GLU A 43 5.80 20.55 5.41
CA GLU A 43 7.23 20.40 5.63
C GLU A 43 7.96 21.75 5.53
N PHE A 44 7.63 22.57 4.51
CA PHE A 44 8.19 23.92 4.40
C PHE A 44 7.81 24.78 5.60
N LEU A 45 6.55 24.77 6.02
CA LEU A 45 6.09 25.50 7.19
C LEU A 45 6.88 25.09 8.44
N LYS A 46 7.00 23.78 8.69
CA LYS A 46 7.76 23.24 9.81
C LYS A 46 9.23 23.68 9.77
N LYS A 47 9.89 23.61 8.62
CA LYS A 47 11.30 24.03 8.48
C LYS A 47 11.49 25.53 8.61
N ILE A 48 10.54 26.34 8.15
CA ILE A 48 10.53 27.79 8.35
C ILE A 48 10.41 28.13 9.84
N GLU A 49 9.49 27.46 10.55
CA GLU A 49 9.31 27.65 12.00
C GLU A 49 10.55 27.26 12.81
N MET A 50 11.23 26.19 12.38
CA MET A 50 12.51 25.77 12.98
C MET A 50 13.71 26.60 12.49
N GLN A 51 13.53 27.51 11.54
CA GLN A 51 14.61 28.27 10.88
C GLN A 51 15.68 27.38 10.23
N MET A 52 15.28 26.23 9.70
CA MET A 52 16.15 25.19 9.14
C MET A 52 15.92 24.96 7.64
N ILE A 53 15.14 25.82 6.98
CA ILE A 53 14.86 25.66 5.54
C ILE A 53 16.08 26.05 4.70
N SER A 54 16.38 25.24 3.69
CA SER A 54 17.46 25.43 2.74
C SER A 54 16.97 25.47 1.30
N LEU A 55 17.80 26.00 0.40
CA LEU A 55 17.50 26.02 -1.03
C LEU A 55 17.34 24.60 -1.59
N THR A 56 18.17 23.65 -1.12
CA THR A 56 18.09 22.25 -1.51
C THR A 56 16.77 21.61 -1.11
N ASP A 57 16.20 21.96 0.05
CA ASP A 57 14.88 21.47 0.47
C ASP A 57 13.81 21.87 -0.54
N PHE A 58 13.80 23.17 -0.89
CA PHE A 58 12.85 23.73 -1.83
C PHE A 58 12.99 23.10 -3.22
N GLU A 59 14.20 23.09 -3.79
CA GLU A 59 14.44 22.53 -5.12
C GLU A 59 14.08 21.05 -5.21
N THR A 60 14.41 20.28 -4.17
CA THR A 60 14.17 18.84 -4.14
C THR A 60 12.68 18.52 -4.08
N ASP A 61 11.93 19.15 -3.18
CA ASP A 61 10.52 18.86 -3.00
C ASP A 61 9.66 19.43 -4.15
N ILE A 62 9.97 20.63 -4.66
CA ILE A 62 9.29 21.19 -5.84
C ILE A 62 9.60 20.36 -7.09
N SER A 63 10.86 19.96 -7.30
CA SER A 63 11.21 19.09 -8.41
C SER A 63 10.44 17.77 -8.33
N ASN A 64 10.32 17.17 -7.15
CA ASN A 64 9.55 15.95 -6.95
C ASN A 64 8.06 16.12 -7.33
N LEU A 65 7.42 17.23 -6.96
CA LEU A 65 6.05 17.55 -7.37
C LEU A 65 5.93 17.75 -8.90
N ILE A 66 6.92 18.38 -9.52
CA ILE A 66 6.98 18.54 -10.98
C ILE A 66 7.21 17.20 -11.69
N TYR A 67 7.98 16.26 -11.12
CA TYR A 67 8.09 14.90 -11.65
C TYR A 67 6.79 14.12 -11.45
N PHE A 68 6.14 14.27 -10.29
CA PHE A 68 4.84 13.66 -10.03
C PHE A 68 3.76 14.14 -11.01
N ARG A 69 3.82 15.39 -11.49
CA ARG A 69 2.99 15.87 -12.61
C ARG A 69 3.02 14.93 -13.82
N ARG A 70 4.17 14.32 -14.16
CA ARG A 70 4.27 13.37 -15.29
C ARG A 70 3.54 12.05 -15.03
N TYR A 71 3.54 11.59 -13.78
CA TYR A 71 2.73 10.44 -13.37
C TYR A 71 1.24 10.78 -13.52
N CYS A 72 0.83 11.93 -12.99
CA CYS A 72 -0.51 12.49 -13.14
C CYS A 72 -0.94 12.57 -14.63
N ALA A 73 -0.12 13.13 -15.52
CA ALA A 73 -0.45 13.26 -16.94
C ALA A 73 -0.78 11.92 -17.65
N ARG A 74 -0.33 10.78 -17.11
CA ARG A 74 -0.63 9.44 -17.67
C ARG A 74 -1.94 8.83 -17.16
N VAL A 75 -2.51 9.36 -16.08
CA VAL A 75 -3.57 8.69 -15.29
C VAL A 75 -4.80 9.58 -15.07
N LEU A 76 -4.75 10.86 -15.46
CA LEU A 76 -5.74 11.86 -15.07
C LEU A 76 -6.95 12.04 -16.00
N THR A 77 -8.06 12.44 -15.37
CA THR A 77 -9.23 13.07 -15.97
C THR A 77 -8.91 14.49 -16.44
N PRO A 78 -9.58 15.01 -17.48
CA PRO A 78 -9.50 16.42 -17.86
C PRO A 78 -9.78 17.34 -16.67
N GLY A 79 -9.05 18.44 -16.55
CA GLY A 79 -9.16 19.44 -15.48
C GLY A 79 -8.31 19.16 -14.25
N THR A 80 -7.91 17.91 -14.00
CA THR A 80 -7.15 17.56 -12.78
C THR A 80 -5.69 18.01 -12.87
N LEU A 81 -5.08 17.92 -14.05
CA LEU A 81 -3.68 18.30 -14.24
C LEU A 81 -3.50 19.81 -14.01
N PHE A 82 -4.39 20.62 -14.60
CA PHE A 82 -4.39 22.06 -14.42
C PHE A 82 -4.63 22.46 -12.95
N ALA A 83 -5.62 21.85 -12.29
CA ALA A 83 -5.90 22.11 -10.88
C ALA A 83 -4.68 21.81 -9.98
N PHE A 84 -4.00 20.69 -10.23
CA PHE A 84 -2.79 20.29 -9.51
C PHE A 84 -1.63 21.27 -9.73
N VAL A 85 -1.33 21.63 -10.98
CA VAL A 85 -0.24 22.56 -11.31
C VAL A 85 -0.50 23.96 -10.79
N THR A 86 -1.76 24.41 -10.79
CA THR A 86 -2.15 25.69 -10.17
C THR A 86 -1.78 25.73 -8.69
N GLN A 87 -1.97 24.62 -7.96
CA GLN A 87 -1.57 24.56 -6.55
C GLN A 87 -0.04 24.54 -6.38
N ILE A 88 0.71 23.89 -7.29
CA ILE A 88 2.19 23.97 -7.28
C ILE A 88 2.64 25.41 -7.49
N GLN A 89 2.07 26.12 -8.48
CA GLN A 89 2.38 27.53 -8.74
C GLN A 89 2.13 28.38 -7.50
N LEU A 90 0.97 28.22 -6.85
CA LEU A 90 0.64 28.94 -5.62
C LEU A 90 1.63 28.63 -4.48
N LEU A 91 2.08 27.38 -4.35
CA LEU A 91 3.09 26.98 -3.36
C LEU A 91 4.44 27.66 -3.65
N MET A 92 4.90 27.64 -4.90
CA MET A 92 6.12 28.31 -5.34
C MET A 92 6.06 29.82 -5.07
N CYS A 93 4.94 30.47 -5.39
CA CYS A 93 4.72 31.89 -5.10
C CYS A 93 4.73 32.19 -3.60
N SER A 94 4.17 31.30 -2.77
CA SER A 94 4.08 31.49 -1.31
C SER A 94 5.44 31.51 -0.63
N ILE A 95 6.43 30.79 -1.19
CA ILE A 95 7.77 30.66 -0.62
C ILE A 95 8.85 31.44 -1.40
N GLY A 96 8.51 31.94 -2.59
CA GLY A 96 9.46 32.57 -3.52
C GLY A 96 10.31 33.69 -2.90
N GLU A 97 9.73 34.55 -2.05
CA GLU A 97 10.51 35.61 -1.38
C GLU A 97 11.61 35.05 -0.45
N VAL A 98 11.32 33.98 0.29
CA VAL A 98 12.31 33.30 1.13
C VAL A 98 13.36 32.63 0.26
N VAL A 99 12.96 31.98 -0.83
CA VAL A 99 13.90 31.35 -1.78
C VAL A 99 14.82 32.38 -2.43
N ASN A 100 14.31 33.54 -2.85
CA ASN A 100 15.10 34.62 -3.42
C ASN A 100 16.17 35.14 -2.44
N ILE A 101 15.84 35.20 -1.15
CA ILE A 101 16.81 35.55 -0.10
C ILE A 101 17.88 34.46 0.02
N LEU A 102 17.49 33.18 0.03
CA LEU A 102 18.43 32.06 0.08
C LEU A 102 19.35 32.02 -1.14
N GLU A 103 18.82 32.28 -2.33
CA GLU A 103 19.60 32.39 -3.58
C GLU A 103 20.60 33.52 -3.52
N LYS A 104 20.16 34.71 -3.08
CA LYS A 104 21.03 35.88 -2.89
C LYS A 104 22.17 35.58 -1.92
N VAL A 105 21.88 34.92 -0.79
CA VAL A 105 22.89 34.53 0.21
C VAL A 105 23.84 33.47 -0.35
N ALA A 106 23.35 32.56 -1.18
CA ALA A 106 24.16 31.54 -1.85
C ALA A 106 24.98 32.08 -3.04
N GLY A 107 24.84 33.37 -3.40
CA GLY A 107 25.49 33.95 -4.58
C GLY A 107 24.95 33.42 -5.91
N LEU A 108 23.72 32.89 -5.90
CA LEU A 108 23.05 32.34 -7.09
C LEU A 108 22.17 33.40 -7.75
N PRO A 109 21.92 33.29 -9.07
CA PRO A 109 20.94 34.14 -9.75
C PRO A 109 19.55 33.99 -9.10
N ILE A 110 18.94 35.12 -8.78
CA ILE A 110 17.58 35.15 -8.23
C ILE A 110 16.61 34.75 -9.35
N ARG A 111 15.86 33.67 -9.14
CA ARG A 111 14.90 33.16 -10.13
C ARG A 111 13.53 33.81 -9.96
N ASP A 112 12.86 34.12 -11.07
CA ASP A 112 11.45 34.47 -11.02
C ASP A 112 10.59 33.21 -10.90
N TRP A 113 10.36 32.80 -9.65
CA TRP A 113 9.53 31.64 -9.33
C TRP A 113 8.07 31.83 -9.75
N ARG A 114 7.59 33.08 -9.91
CA ARG A 114 6.24 33.35 -10.43
C ARG A 114 6.19 33.02 -11.92
N GLU A 115 7.17 33.49 -12.70
CA GLU A 115 7.27 33.19 -14.14
C GLU A 115 7.43 31.67 -14.38
N CYS A 116 8.27 31.00 -13.57
CA CYS A 116 8.42 29.54 -13.64
C CYS A 116 7.08 28.82 -13.41
N GLY A 117 6.33 29.25 -12.40
CA GLY A 117 5.00 28.70 -12.11
C GLY A 117 3.99 28.99 -13.22
N SER A 118 3.99 30.19 -13.80
CA SER A 118 3.12 30.54 -14.93
C SER A 118 3.39 29.66 -16.15
N LYS A 119 4.65 29.47 -16.53
CA LYS A 119 5.04 28.57 -17.63
C LYS A 119 4.57 27.13 -17.41
N LEU A 120 4.65 26.64 -16.16
CA LEU A 120 4.14 25.31 -15.82
C LEU A 120 2.62 25.23 -16.01
N SER A 121 1.89 26.25 -15.56
CA SER A 121 0.43 26.32 -15.72
C SER A 121 0.02 26.42 -17.19
N ASP A 122 0.68 27.23 -18.00
CA ASP A 122 0.41 27.35 -19.44
C ASP A 122 0.59 26.02 -20.17
N GLN A 123 1.68 25.29 -19.86
CA GLN A 123 1.89 23.94 -20.38
C GLN A 123 0.79 22.97 -19.94
N ALA A 124 0.38 23.03 -18.68
CA ALA A 124 -0.67 22.18 -18.16
C ALA A 124 -2.01 22.45 -18.85
N VAL A 125 -2.36 23.71 -19.16
CA VAL A 125 -3.57 24.06 -19.93
C VAL A 125 -3.55 23.42 -21.32
N LEU A 126 -2.41 23.45 -22.01
CA LEU A 126 -2.28 22.87 -23.35
C LEU A 126 -2.40 21.34 -23.31
N GLU A 127 -1.73 20.70 -22.36
CA GLU A 127 -1.80 19.24 -22.18
C GLU A 127 -3.20 18.77 -21.80
N ASP A 128 -3.86 19.50 -20.89
CA ASP A 128 -5.20 19.16 -20.41
C ASP A 128 -6.26 19.31 -21.52
N LYS A 129 -6.13 20.32 -22.40
CA LYS A 129 -6.94 20.46 -23.62
C LYS A 129 -6.71 19.33 -24.63
N GLY A 130 -5.54 18.69 -24.61
CA GLY A 130 -5.21 17.54 -25.45
C GLY A 130 -5.78 16.21 -24.93
N LEU A 131 -6.31 16.17 -23.70
CA LEU A 131 -6.93 14.98 -23.13
C LEU A 131 -8.36 14.83 -23.69
N SER A 132 -8.54 13.90 -24.64
CA SER A 132 -9.83 13.64 -25.27
C SER A 132 -10.76 12.71 -24.48
N PHE A 133 -10.23 11.98 -23.50
CA PHE A 133 -10.99 10.99 -22.74
C PHE A 133 -11.55 11.61 -21.45
N CYS A 134 -12.86 11.86 -21.46
CA CYS A 134 -13.64 12.07 -20.24
C CYS A 134 -14.11 10.71 -19.74
N TYR A 135 -13.72 10.34 -18.52
CA TYR A 135 -14.17 9.09 -17.89
C TYR A 135 -15.58 9.28 -17.35
N LYS A 136 -16.49 8.32 -17.57
CA LYS A 136 -17.80 8.35 -16.92
C LYS A 136 -17.64 8.07 -15.43
N ASP A 137 -18.24 8.93 -14.61
CA ASP A 137 -18.52 8.58 -13.22
C ASP A 137 -19.45 7.37 -13.21
N TYR A 138 -18.94 6.23 -12.75
CA TYR A 138 -19.72 4.99 -12.60
C TYR A 138 -19.59 4.49 -11.17
N ILE A 139 -20.71 4.50 -10.48
CA ILE A 139 -20.90 3.85 -9.19
C ILE A 139 -21.79 2.64 -9.49
N PRO A 140 -21.32 1.41 -9.25
CA PRO A 140 -22.09 0.23 -9.60
C PRO A 140 -23.32 0.12 -8.70
N PHE A 141 -24.44 -0.26 -9.30
CA PHE A 141 -25.67 -0.52 -8.56
C PHE A 141 -25.64 -1.89 -7.91
N ARG A 142 -26.50 -2.09 -6.90
CA ARG A 142 -26.64 -3.41 -6.27
C ARG A 142 -27.07 -4.47 -7.28
N LYS A 143 -27.93 -4.11 -8.24
CA LYS A 143 -28.35 -4.97 -9.37
C LYS A 143 -27.24 -5.32 -10.37
N ASP A 144 -26.11 -4.61 -10.35
CA ASP A 144 -24.96 -4.90 -11.23
C ASP A 144 -24.13 -6.09 -10.72
N PHE A 145 -24.54 -6.71 -9.60
CA PHE A 145 -23.86 -7.84 -8.98
C PHE A 145 -24.79 -9.01 -8.71
N ASP A 146 -24.31 -10.22 -9.00
CA ASP A 146 -24.96 -11.47 -8.62
C ASP A 146 -23.99 -12.49 -8.01
N CYS A 147 -24.52 -13.68 -7.70
CA CYS A 147 -23.80 -14.79 -7.09
C CYS A 147 -22.99 -14.43 -5.82
N PRO A 148 -23.59 -13.77 -4.81
CA PRO A 148 -22.87 -13.42 -3.59
C PRO A 148 -22.51 -14.67 -2.78
N GLU A 149 -21.22 -14.90 -2.56
CA GLU A 149 -20.67 -15.96 -1.73
C GLU A 149 -19.83 -15.33 -0.61
N LEU A 150 -20.18 -15.55 0.65
CA LEU A 150 -19.41 -14.99 1.78
C LEU A 150 -18.07 -15.74 1.90
N ILE A 151 -16.97 -15.01 1.70
CA ILE A 151 -15.60 -15.57 1.75
C ILE A 151 -14.79 -15.07 2.94
N GLY A 152 -15.24 -14.02 3.62
CA GLY A 152 -14.63 -13.52 4.86
C GLY A 152 -15.67 -12.90 5.77
N PHE A 153 -15.69 -13.33 7.03
CA PHE A 153 -16.66 -12.88 8.03
C PHE A 153 -15.98 -12.10 9.16
N GLY A 154 -16.60 -11.00 9.57
CA GLY A 154 -16.14 -10.20 10.71
C GLY A 154 -17.24 -9.27 11.24
N SER A 155 -17.09 -8.84 12.49
CA SER A 155 -18.11 -8.00 13.15
C SER A 155 -18.33 -6.64 12.46
N HIS A 156 -17.27 -6.09 11.87
CA HIS A 156 -17.28 -4.78 11.21
C HIS A 156 -17.01 -4.86 9.70
N VAL A 157 -16.56 -6.01 9.22
CA VAL A 157 -16.09 -6.20 7.84
C VAL A 157 -16.56 -7.55 7.35
N ASN A 158 -17.26 -7.56 6.22
CA ASN A 158 -17.61 -8.78 5.50
C ASN A 158 -17.07 -8.71 4.08
N VAL A 159 -16.59 -9.84 3.56
CA VAL A 159 -16.06 -9.95 2.20
C VAL A 159 -16.88 -10.99 1.45
N TYR A 160 -17.46 -10.56 0.33
CA TYR A 160 -18.24 -11.40 -0.56
C TYR A 160 -17.51 -11.56 -1.88
N LYS A 161 -17.42 -12.79 -2.39
CA LYS A 161 -17.22 -13.01 -3.81
C LYS A 161 -18.51 -12.66 -4.53
N VAL A 162 -18.41 -11.85 -5.56
CA VAL A 162 -19.54 -11.41 -6.39
C VAL A 162 -19.14 -11.48 -7.86
N ARG A 163 -20.10 -11.64 -8.76
CA ARG A 163 -19.89 -11.44 -10.19
C ARG A 163 -20.49 -10.10 -10.60
N HIS A 164 -19.65 -9.23 -11.16
CA HIS A 164 -20.10 -7.99 -11.77
C HIS A 164 -20.69 -8.31 -13.14
N ILE A 165 -22.01 -8.13 -13.28
CA ILE A 165 -22.78 -8.56 -14.47
C ILE A 165 -22.31 -7.85 -15.75
N PRO A 166 -22.14 -6.50 -15.77
CA PRO A 166 -21.76 -5.79 -17.00
C PRO A 166 -20.42 -6.26 -17.59
N THR A 167 -19.45 -6.62 -16.73
CA THR A 167 -18.13 -7.07 -17.18
C THR A 167 -17.95 -8.59 -17.10
N SER A 168 -18.95 -9.33 -16.61
CA SER A 168 -18.88 -10.77 -16.32
C SER A 168 -17.65 -11.18 -15.50
N THR A 169 -17.20 -10.32 -14.58
CA THR A 169 -15.95 -10.50 -13.81
C THR A 169 -16.27 -10.91 -12.39
N TYR A 170 -15.58 -11.92 -11.87
CA TYR A 170 -15.62 -12.26 -10.46
C TYR A 170 -14.68 -11.35 -9.66
N MET A 171 -15.19 -10.77 -8.58
CA MET A 171 -14.47 -9.83 -7.71
C MET A 171 -14.72 -10.19 -6.25
N ALA A 172 -13.87 -9.66 -5.37
CA ALA A 172 -14.16 -9.58 -3.95
C ALA A 172 -14.75 -8.20 -3.63
N MET A 173 -15.93 -8.18 -3.03
CA MET A 173 -16.60 -7.01 -2.50
C MET A 173 -16.45 -7.00 -0.98
N LYS A 174 -15.64 -6.09 -0.47
CA LYS A 174 -15.46 -5.86 0.96
C LYS A 174 -16.41 -4.76 1.42
N ILE A 175 -17.31 -5.09 2.34
CA ILE A 175 -18.25 -4.17 2.97
C ILE A 175 -17.76 -3.89 4.39
N THR A 176 -17.48 -2.63 4.71
CA THR A 176 -16.94 -2.19 6.00
C THR A 176 -17.88 -1.18 6.64
N ARG A 177 -18.33 -1.44 7.87
CA ARG A 177 -19.14 -0.49 8.63
C ARG A 177 -18.30 0.70 9.07
N ARG A 178 -18.85 1.92 9.03
CA ARG A 178 -18.15 3.12 9.52
C ARG A 178 -17.70 3.00 10.98
N THR A 179 -18.40 2.23 11.80
CA THR A 179 -18.03 1.98 13.21
C THR A 179 -16.63 1.37 13.38
N LYS A 180 -16.10 0.67 12.37
CA LYS A 180 -14.71 0.16 12.38
C LYS A 180 -13.69 1.27 12.65
N PHE A 181 -13.99 2.49 12.19
CA PHE A 181 -13.07 3.62 12.19
C PHE A 181 -13.38 4.63 13.31
N GLN A 182 -14.25 4.29 14.27
CA GLN A 182 -14.46 5.13 15.45
C GLN A 182 -13.14 5.39 16.19
N GLY A 183 -12.80 6.66 16.40
CA GLY A 183 -11.54 7.08 17.04
C GLY A 183 -10.33 7.13 16.10
N ILE A 184 -10.52 6.82 14.81
CA ILE A 184 -9.55 7.07 13.73
C ILE A 184 -10.09 8.27 12.92
N ASN A 185 -9.21 8.95 12.17
CA ASN A 185 -9.63 10.01 11.25
C ASN A 185 -10.78 9.51 10.36
N GLU A 186 -11.95 10.17 10.45
CA GLU A 186 -13.16 9.78 9.73
C GLU A 186 -12.95 9.74 8.21
N LEU A 187 -11.94 10.45 7.69
CA LEU A 187 -11.59 10.50 6.26
C LEU A 187 -10.60 9.41 5.82
N CYS A 188 -10.35 8.38 6.64
CA CYS A 188 -9.48 7.24 6.28
C CYS A 188 -9.89 6.53 4.97
N TYR A 189 -11.19 6.55 4.62
CA TYR A 189 -11.66 6.01 3.35
C TYR A 189 -11.14 6.79 2.13
N VAL A 190 -10.78 8.08 2.30
CA VAL A 190 -10.17 8.89 1.23
C VAL A 190 -8.77 8.38 0.94
N ASP A 191 -7.93 8.21 1.96
CA ASP A 191 -6.58 7.68 1.80
C ASP A 191 -6.62 6.24 1.25
N LYS A 192 -7.61 5.45 1.67
CA LYS A 192 -7.87 4.12 1.11
C LYS A 192 -8.24 4.16 -0.38
N ALA A 193 -9.12 5.09 -0.77
CA ALA A 193 -9.47 5.27 -2.19
C ALA A 193 -8.26 5.71 -3.01
N CYS A 194 -7.45 6.62 -2.48
CA CYS A 194 -6.17 7.02 -3.06
C CYS A 194 -5.21 5.83 -3.17
N ALA A 195 -5.14 4.93 -2.17
CA ALA A 195 -4.25 3.77 -2.20
C ALA A 195 -4.54 2.81 -3.36
N GLY A 196 -5.76 2.77 -3.88
CA GLY A 196 -6.07 1.93 -5.03
C GLY A 196 -5.51 2.46 -6.37
N ILE A 197 -4.86 3.64 -6.41
CA ILE A 197 -4.07 4.07 -7.59
C ILE A 197 -2.80 3.23 -7.77
N LEU A 198 -2.40 2.50 -6.72
CA LEU A 198 -1.24 1.63 -6.73
C LEU A 198 -1.51 0.37 -7.55
N SER A 199 -0.49 -0.07 -8.29
CA SER A 199 -0.54 -1.27 -9.13
C SER A 199 0.81 -1.98 -9.07
N ASP A 200 0.91 -2.99 -8.21
CA ASP A 200 2.10 -3.83 -8.03
C ASP A 200 1.69 -5.31 -8.02
N PRO A 201 2.49 -6.23 -8.60
CA PRO A 201 2.16 -7.65 -8.61
C PRO A 201 1.91 -8.26 -7.22
N GLY A 202 2.65 -7.80 -6.21
CA GLY A 202 2.53 -8.23 -4.82
C GLY A 202 1.40 -7.53 -4.05
N MET A 203 0.57 -6.72 -4.71
CA MET A 203 -0.62 -6.11 -4.13
C MET A 203 -1.90 -6.70 -4.72
N ILE A 204 -2.97 -6.71 -3.92
CA ILE A 204 -4.31 -6.89 -4.45
C ILE A 204 -4.75 -5.61 -5.15
N LYS A 205 -5.25 -5.75 -6.38
CA LYS A 205 -5.73 -4.61 -7.15
C LYS A 205 -7.09 -4.19 -6.62
N THR A 206 -7.22 -2.91 -6.31
CA THR A 206 -8.49 -2.28 -5.94
C THR A 206 -9.09 -1.62 -7.17
N HIS A 207 -10.28 -2.05 -7.58
CA HIS A 207 -10.97 -1.47 -8.73
C HIS A 207 -11.69 -0.18 -8.36
N CYS A 208 -12.43 -0.17 -7.25
CA CYS A 208 -13.07 1.01 -6.69
C CYS A 208 -13.34 0.90 -5.19
N ALA A 209 -13.57 2.05 -4.57
CA ALA A 209 -14.02 2.18 -3.20
C ALA A 209 -15.10 3.27 -3.15
N PHE A 210 -16.24 3.04 -2.53
CA PHE A 210 -17.31 4.04 -2.45
C PHE A 210 -18.11 3.88 -1.16
N MET A 211 -18.85 4.91 -0.78
CA MET A 211 -19.77 4.87 0.36
C MET A 211 -21.18 4.51 -0.11
N ALA A 212 -21.89 3.69 0.65
CA ALA A 212 -23.26 3.28 0.37
C ALA A 212 -24.11 3.29 1.65
N GLN A 213 -25.43 3.40 1.50
CA GLN A 213 -26.36 3.25 2.62
C GLN A 213 -26.50 1.78 3.05
N PRO A 214 -26.68 1.48 4.36
CA PRO A 214 -26.71 2.40 5.50
C PRO A 214 -25.29 2.63 6.10
N ASP A 215 -24.62 3.69 5.64
CA ASP A 215 -23.27 4.15 6.05
C ASP A 215 -22.17 3.07 6.11
N VAL A 216 -21.95 2.41 4.97
CA VAL A 216 -20.88 1.42 4.75
C VAL A 216 -19.91 1.87 3.66
N CYS A 217 -18.64 1.53 3.84
CA CYS A 217 -17.62 1.63 2.79
C CYS A 217 -17.56 0.30 2.04
N ILE A 218 -17.78 0.33 0.73
CA ILE A 218 -17.69 -0.82 -0.17
C ILE A 218 -16.41 -0.69 -0.99
N VAL A 219 -15.64 -1.77 -1.09
CA VAL A 219 -14.44 -1.84 -1.93
C VAL A 219 -14.48 -3.07 -2.79
N LEU A 220 -14.36 -2.86 -4.10
CA LEU A 220 -14.22 -3.91 -5.09
C LEU A 220 -12.75 -4.14 -5.38
N MET A 221 -12.31 -5.38 -5.24
CA MET A 221 -10.94 -5.80 -5.47
C MET A 221 -10.89 -7.11 -6.24
N ASP A 222 -9.72 -7.45 -6.76
CA ASP A 222 -9.50 -8.76 -7.33
C ASP A 222 -9.85 -9.86 -6.31
N ILE A 223 -10.43 -10.94 -6.80
CA ILE A 223 -10.87 -12.06 -5.96
C ILE A 223 -9.70 -12.79 -5.26
N GLY A 224 -8.47 -12.61 -5.75
CA GLY A 224 -7.28 -13.24 -5.17
C GLY A 224 -7.32 -14.77 -5.20
N ALA A 225 -8.15 -15.37 -6.05
CA ALA A 225 -8.48 -16.80 -6.07
C ALA A 225 -7.22 -17.69 -6.01
N THR A 226 -7.35 -18.85 -5.35
CA THR A 226 -6.30 -19.85 -5.06
C THR A 226 -5.26 -19.46 -3.99
N ARG A 227 -5.47 -18.36 -3.27
CA ARG A 227 -4.61 -17.93 -2.15
C ARG A 227 -5.27 -18.14 -0.79
N GLN A 228 -4.45 -18.34 0.24
CA GLN A 228 -4.86 -18.41 1.64
C GLN A 228 -4.11 -17.36 2.48
N PRO A 229 -4.68 -16.88 3.60
CA PRO A 229 -3.96 -15.99 4.51
C PRO A 229 -2.71 -16.67 5.07
N LEU A 230 -1.57 -15.96 5.07
CA LEU A 230 -0.30 -16.43 5.62
C LEU A 230 -0.44 -16.80 7.11
N LEU A 231 -1.31 -16.11 7.84
CA LEU A 231 -1.61 -16.44 9.23
C LEU A 231 -2.11 -17.88 9.39
N ASP A 232 -3.00 -18.32 8.52
CA ASP A 232 -3.61 -19.65 8.57
C ASP A 232 -2.58 -20.71 8.23
N ILE A 233 -1.74 -20.45 7.22
CA ILE A 233 -0.62 -21.32 6.85
C ILE A 233 0.33 -21.49 8.06
N VAL A 234 0.76 -20.39 8.69
CA VAL A 234 1.67 -20.45 9.85
C VAL A 234 1.01 -21.15 11.05
N ASN A 235 -0.28 -20.93 11.30
CA ASN A 235 -0.97 -21.55 12.43
C ASN A 235 -1.16 -23.06 12.23
N ASN A 236 -1.43 -23.51 11.00
CA ASN A 236 -1.59 -24.92 10.67
C ASN A 236 -0.27 -25.68 10.76
N GLU A 237 0.82 -25.07 10.30
CA GLU A 237 2.15 -25.70 10.27
C GLU A 237 2.96 -25.48 11.54
N GLY A 238 2.50 -24.58 12.41
CA GLY A 238 3.27 -24.07 13.53
C GLY A 238 4.29 -23.03 13.07
N TYR A 239 5.18 -23.35 12.12
CA TYR A 239 6.20 -22.43 11.62
C TYR A 239 6.69 -22.86 10.22
N LEU A 240 7.28 -21.93 9.49
CA LEU A 240 7.78 -22.12 8.13
C LEU A 240 9.30 -22.29 8.13
N ASN A 241 9.81 -23.08 7.19
CA ASN A 241 11.25 -23.18 6.96
C ASN A 241 11.81 -21.88 6.39
N ASP A 242 13.11 -21.71 6.55
CA ASP A 242 13.83 -20.48 6.24
C ASP A 242 13.74 -20.06 4.75
N ARG A 243 13.69 -21.02 3.82
CA ARG A 243 13.55 -20.73 2.37
C ARG A 243 12.18 -20.16 2.04
N CYS A 244 11.10 -20.75 2.54
CA CYS A 244 9.75 -20.22 2.37
C CYS A 244 9.63 -18.82 2.98
N VAL A 245 10.16 -18.66 4.21
CA VAL A 245 10.23 -17.37 4.91
C VAL A 245 10.94 -16.33 4.05
N SER A 246 12.09 -16.68 3.48
CA SER A 246 12.90 -15.83 2.61
C SER A 246 12.17 -15.38 1.35
N MET A 247 11.53 -16.31 0.62
CA MET A 247 10.80 -15.99 -0.62
C MET A 247 9.57 -15.09 -0.38
N ILE A 248 8.81 -15.36 0.68
CA ILE A 248 7.66 -14.53 1.08
C ILE A 248 8.15 -13.14 1.51
N THR A 249 9.19 -13.09 2.34
CA THR A 249 9.76 -11.84 2.84
C THR A 249 10.28 -10.97 1.70
N MET A 250 10.96 -11.56 0.72
CA MET A 250 11.51 -10.83 -0.41
C MET A 250 10.42 -10.08 -1.19
N GLN A 251 9.32 -10.77 -1.49
CA GLN A 251 8.18 -10.15 -2.18
C GLN A 251 7.53 -9.05 -1.32
N ILE A 252 7.36 -9.26 -0.01
CA ILE A 252 6.83 -8.23 0.88
C ILE A 252 7.74 -6.99 0.90
N VAL A 253 9.07 -7.17 0.94
CA VAL A 253 10.04 -6.06 0.89
C VAL A 253 9.88 -5.24 -0.40
N LEU A 254 9.80 -5.92 -1.55
CA LEU A 254 9.63 -5.25 -2.85
C LEU A 254 8.31 -4.47 -2.93
N THR A 255 7.22 -5.07 -2.43
CA THR A 255 5.91 -4.44 -2.40
C THR A 255 5.86 -3.26 -1.43
N LEU A 256 6.47 -3.36 -0.24
CA LEU A 256 6.57 -2.22 0.69
C LEU A 256 7.41 -1.08 0.11
N GLU A 257 8.54 -1.40 -0.53
CA GLU A 257 9.34 -0.40 -1.25
C GLU A 257 8.49 0.33 -2.29
N TYR A 258 7.72 -0.41 -3.09
CA TYR A 258 6.81 0.17 -4.08
C TYR A 258 5.77 1.10 -3.43
N ILE A 259 5.06 0.63 -2.39
CA ILE A 259 4.02 1.39 -1.68
C ILE A 259 4.59 2.72 -1.13
N HIS A 260 5.74 2.65 -0.48
CA HIS A 260 6.37 3.81 0.14
C HIS A 260 6.88 4.82 -0.88
N LEU A 261 7.54 4.36 -1.95
CA LEU A 261 8.02 5.22 -3.03
C LEU A 261 6.87 5.93 -3.74
N ASN A 262 5.71 5.27 -3.85
CA ASN A 262 4.49 5.87 -4.41
C ASN A 262 3.65 6.65 -3.38
N GLY A 263 4.21 6.98 -2.21
CA GLY A 263 3.61 7.93 -1.27
C GLY A 263 2.51 7.36 -0.37
N PHE A 264 2.62 6.09 0.03
CA PHE A 264 1.73 5.48 1.01
C PHE A 264 2.49 4.76 2.13
N ILE A 265 1.85 4.60 3.28
CA ILE A 265 2.26 3.70 4.36
C ILE A 265 1.14 2.68 4.56
N HIS A 266 1.46 1.39 4.71
CA HIS A 266 0.46 0.33 4.89
C HIS A 266 -0.18 0.37 6.28
N ARG A 267 0.62 0.53 7.34
CA ARG A 267 0.21 0.65 8.76
C ARG A 267 -0.46 -0.57 9.41
N ASP A 268 -0.89 -1.55 8.63
CA ASP A 268 -1.50 -2.79 9.14
C ASP A 268 -0.90 -4.07 8.55
N LEU A 269 0.43 -4.10 8.37
CA LEU A 269 1.11 -5.30 7.89
C LEU A 269 1.12 -6.37 8.98
N GLU A 270 0.36 -7.44 8.76
CA GLU A 270 0.36 -8.65 9.59
C GLU A 270 0.08 -9.89 8.73
N PRO A 271 0.31 -11.12 9.23
CA PRO A 271 0.16 -12.32 8.41
C PRO A 271 -1.27 -12.58 7.90
N SER A 272 -2.32 -12.05 8.52
CA SER A 272 -3.68 -12.17 7.96
C SER A 272 -3.90 -11.30 6.72
N ASN A 273 -3.07 -10.25 6.55
CA ASN A 273 -3.13 -9.31 5.44
C ASN A 273 -2.13 -9.65 4.32
N VAL A 274 -1.53 -10.85 4.37
CA VAL A 274 -0.69 -11.39 3.30
C VAL A 274 -1.36 -12.66 2.77
N LEU A 275 -1.90 -12.61 1.56
CA LEU A 275 -2.42 -13.80 0.87
C LEU A 275 -1.28 -14.50 0.13
N VAL A 276 -1.20 -15.82 0.22
CA VAL A 276 -0.14 -16.62 -0.41
C VAL A 276 -0.78 -17.75 -1.23
N ASP A 277 -0.31 -17.95 -2.46
CA ASP A 277 -0.74 -19.10 -3.28
C ASP A 277 0.19 -20.31 -3.10
N HIS A 278 -0.19 -21.41 -3.74
CA HIS A 278 0.57 -22.66 -3.80
C HIS A 278 1.99 -22.52 -4.38
N THR A 279 2.27 -21.44 -5.10
CA THR A 279 3.61 -21.11 -5.65
C THR A 279 4.38 -20.11 -4.81
N CYS A 280 3.92 -19.82 -3.58
CA CYS A 280 4.49 -18.82 -2.66
C CYS A 280 4.43 -17.37 -3.18
N HIS A 281 3.63 -17.05 -4.21
CA HIS A 281 3.43 -15.66 -4.59
C HIS A 281 2.49 -14.97 -3.60
N ILE A 282 2.89 -13.77 -3.20
CA ILE A 282 2.16 -13.00 -2.20
C ILE A 282 1.24 -11.96 -2.84
N LYS A 283 0.14 -11.67 -2.16
CA LYS A 283 -0.64 -10.45 -2.37
C LYS A 283 -0.93 -9.80 -1.02
N LEU A 284 -0.41 -8.60 -0.82
CA LEU A 284 -0.81 -7.74 0.29
C LEU A 284 -2.25 -7.29 0.06
N ILE A 285 -3.05 -7.41 1.11
CA ILE A 285 -4.45 -6.99 1.15
C ILE A 285 -4.65 -5.98 2.27
N ASP A 286 -5.83 -5.36 2.29
CA ASP A 286 -6.33 -4.50 3.37
C ASP A 286 -5.52 -3.20 3.61
N PHE A 287 -5.75 -2.23 2.73
CA PHE A 287 -5.26 -0.86 2.86
C PHE A 287 -6.22 0.05 3.64
N ASP A 288 -7.10 -0.51 4.50
CA ASP A 288 -8.07 0.28 5.26
C ASP A 288 -7.43 1.31 6.20
N LEU A 289 -6.21 1.01 6.66
CA LEU A 289 -5.44 1.87 7.56
C LEU A 289 -4.30 2.60 6.83
N ALA A 290 -4.23 2.49 5.51
CA ALA A 290 -3.21 3.13 4.73
C ALA A 290 -3.26 4.66 4.89
N LYS A 291 -2.10 5.30 4.79
CA LYS A 291 -1.98 6.75 4.94
C LYS A 291 -1.10 7.34 3.86
N VAL A 292 -1.54 8.47 3.31
CA VAL A 292 -0.77 9.19 2.28
C VAL A 292 0.43 9.89 2.92
N CYS A 293 1.62 9.61 2.38
CA CYS A 293 2.90 10.17 2.75
C CYS A 293 3.60 10.79 1.53
N ILE A 294 4.72 11.50 1.72
CA ILE A 294 5.45 12.08 0.59
C ILE A 294 6.04 10.93 -0.24
N GLY A 295 5.72 10.92 -1.54
CA GLY A 295 6.27 9.99 -2.52
C GLY A 295 7.63 10.43 -3.08
N HIS A 296 8.31 9.53 -3.78
CA HIS A 296 9.59 9.75 -4.45
C HIS A 296 9.40 9.47 -5.96
N TYR A 297 9.21 10.55 -6.71
CA TYR A 297 8.95 10.54 -8.15
C TYR A 297 10.12 11.11 -8.95
N SER A 298 10.96 11.90 -8.31
CA SER A 298 12.19 12.40 -8.91
C SER A 298 13.16 11.25 -9.16
N PRO A 299 13.81 11.15 -10.34
CA PRO A 299 14.87 10.16 -10.57
C PRO A 299 16.13 10.45 -9.72
N LYS A 300 16.22 11.64 -9.11
CA LYS A 300 17.34 12.02 -8.24
C LYS A 300 17.13 11.50 -6.83
N VAL A 301 18.23 11.11 -6.18
CA VAL A 301 18.21 10.72 -4.76
C VAL A 301 17.75 11.92 -3.92
N MET A 302 16.68 11.74 -3.16
CA MET A 302 16.17 12.75 -2.23
C MET A 302 16.59 12.38 -0.81
N HIS A 303 17.76 12.81 -0.35
CA HIS A 303 18.25 12.43 1.00
C HIS A 303 17.26 12.76 2.13
N LEU A 304 16.49 13.84 1.99
CA LEU A 304 15.46 14.26 2.94
C LEU A 304 14.26 13.31 2.98
N TYR A 305 13.91 12.71 1.83
CA TYR A 305 12.86 11.71 1.76
C TYR A 305 13.14 10.62 2.77
N PHE A 306 14.37 10.09 2.83
CA PHE A 306 14.69 9.02 3.78
C PHE A 306 14.71 9.49 5.25
N LYS A 307 15.12 10.73 5.53
CA LYS A 307 15.04 11.27 6.91
C LYS A 307 13.60 11.25 7.45
N ARG A 308 12.60 11.50 6.59
CA ARG A 308 11.17 11.49 6.92
C ARG A 308 10.67 10.10 7.30
N THR A 309 11.30 9.02 6.83
CA THR A 309 10.89 7.63 7.14
C THR A 309 10.71 7.36 8.63
N SER A 310 11.46 8.07 9.47
CA SER A 310 11.37 7.95 10.93
C SER A 310 10.32 8.85 11.59
N ASN A 311 10.01 10.02 11.00
CA ASN A 311 9.31 11.13 11.66
C ASN A 311 8.53 12.00 10.64
N GLU A 312 7.56 11.41 9.96
CA GLU A 312 6.75 12.06 8.92
C GLU A 312 5.42 12.61 9.48
N PHE A 313 4.81 11.87 10.40
CA PHE A 313 3.52 12.18 11.01
C PHE A 313 3.67 12.41 12.52
N GLN A 314 2.85 13.31 13.07
CA GLN A 314 2.83 13.65 14.50
C GLN A 314 1.38 13.91 14.96
N ASP A 315 0.47 13.03 14.58
CA ASP A 315 -0.94 13.07 14.97
C ASP A 315 -1.24 12.19 16.20
N GLY A 316 -0.31 11.31 16.59
CA GLY A 316 -0.47 10.41 17.72
C GLY A 316 -1.50 9.29 17.48
N GLU A 317 -1.89 9.05 16.23
CA GLU A 317 -2.82 7.98 15.87
C GLU A 317 -2.24 6.61 16.22
N ARG A 318 -3.09 5.72 16.75
CA ARG A 318 -2.78 4.31 16.98
C ARG A 318 -3.65 3.46 16.07
N CYS A 319 -3.03 2.58 15.30
CA CYS A 319 -3.72 1.74 14.34
C CYS A 319 -3.05 0.37 14.22
N GLY A 320 -3.78 -0.55 13.60
CA GLY A 320 -3.35 -1.91 13.36
C GLY A 320 -3.31 -2.76 14.63
N LYS A 321 -2.91 -4.01 14.47
CA LYS A 321 -2.89 -4.96 15.57
C LYS A 321 -1.67 -4.78 16.47
N MET A 322 -1.92 -4.62 17.78
CA MET A 322 -0.90 -4.26 18.78
C MET A 322 0.38 -5.11 18.73
N ALA A 323 0.27 -6.42 18.45
CA ALA A 323 1.43 -7.32 18.38
C ALA A 323 2.41 -6.99 17.25
N TYR A 324 1.97 -6.26 16.23
CA TYR A 324 2.76 -5.82 15.07
C TYR A 324 3.03 -4.31 15.10
N THR A 325 2.43 -3.55 16.02
CA THR A 325 2.61 -2.09 16.11
C THR A 325 4.00 -1.69 16.61
N ALA A 326 4.62 -0.72 15.94
CA ALA A 326 5.94 -0.20 16.31
C ALA A 326 5.95 0.58 17.65
N PRO A 327 7.08 0.60 18.39
CA PRO A 327 7.18 1.25 19.69
C PRO A 327 6.83 2.75 19.67
N GLU A 328 7.25 3.48 18.64
CA GLU A 328 7.01 4.92 18.48
C GLU A 328 5.51 5.26 18.37
N VAL A 329 4.72 4.40 17.71
CA VAL A 329 3.26 4.55 17.60
C VAL A 329 2.60 4.33 18.96
N LEU A 330 3.03 3.30 19.71
CA LEU A 330 2.52 3.06 21.07
C LEU A 330 2.89 4.21 22.03
N LEU A 331 4.06 4.82 21.84
CA LEU A 331 4.54 5.99 22.56
C LEU A 331 3.89 7.31 22.13
N LYS A 332 3.02 7.31 21.10
CA LYS A 332 2.42 8.51 20.48
C LYS A 332 3.48 9.53 20.04
N ARG A 333 4.66 9.06 19.62
CA ARG A 333 5.72 9.89 19.07
C ARG A 333 5.48 10.07 17.57
N SER A 334 6.28 10.95 16.96
CA SER A 334 6.34 11.01 15.52
C SER A 334 6.72 9.65 14.93
N TYR A 335 6.12 9.32 13.79
CA TYR A 335 6.34 8.07 13.08
C TYR A 335 6.36 8.33 11.57
N GLY A 336 6.81 7.35 10.80
CA GLY A 336 6.76 7.38 9.34
C GLY A 336 6.78 5.97 8.78
N ARG A 337 7.26 5.80 7.55
CA ARG A 337 7.35 4.50 6.84
C ARG A 337 8.12 3.41 7.60
N ALA A 338 8.98 3.79 8.56
CA ALA A 338 9.74 2.87 9.40
C ALA A 338 8.88 1.88 10.18
N ILE A 339 7.60 2.18 10.40
CA ILE A 339 6.69 1.29 11.13
C ILE A 339 6.34 0.03 10.33
N ASP A 340 6.29 0.10 9.00
CA ASP A 340 6.03 -1.08 8.17
C ASP A 340 7.23 -2.03 8.19
N TRP A 341 8.46 -1.50 8.26
CA TRP A 341 9.67 -2.32 8.45
C TRP A 341 9.69 -3.03 9.81
N TRP A 342 9.18 -2.38 10.86
CA TRP A 342 8.98 -3.03 12.15
C TRP A 342 7.97 -4.17 12.05
N SER A 343 6.81 -3.90 11.45
CA SER A 343 5.76 -4.91 11.23
C SER A 343 6.27 -6.10 10.43
N LEU A 344 7.09 -5.86 9.40
CA LEU A 344 7.77 -6.90 8.64
C LEU A 344 8.65 -7.77 9.56
N GLY A 345 9.46 -7.17 10.44
CA GLY A 345 10.26 -7.92 11.41
C GLY A 345 9.42 -8.84 12.30
N CYS A 346 8.25 -8.37 12.73
CA CYS A 346 7.29 -9.18 13.47
C CYS A 346 6.69 -10.33 12.62
N VAL A 347 6.39 -10.08 11.34
CA VAL A 347 5.89 -11.09 10.39
C VAL A 347 6.95 -12.17 10.15
N VAL A 348 8.20 -11.80 9.87
CA VAL A 348 9.32 -12.74 9.66
C VAL A 348 9.54 -13.60 10.91
N PHE A 349 9.54 -12.99 12.09
CA PHE A 349 9.65 -13.74 13.35
C PHE A 349 8.47 -14.70 13.56
N LYS A 350 7.24 -14.27 13.26
CA LYS A 350 6.03 -15.10 13.37
C LYS A 350 6.07 -16.28 12.39
N MET A 351 6.48 -16.08 11.15
CA MET A 351 6.66 -17.19 10.20
C MET A 351 7.73 -18.17 10.69
N SER A 352 8.85 -17.66 11.22
CA SER A 352 9.99 -18.49 11.62
C SER A 352 9.79 -19.26 12.94
N THR A 353 8.89 -18.79 13.82
CA THR A 353 8.76 -19.35 15.18
C THR A 353 7.33 -19.78 15.54
N GLY A 354 6.35 -19.45 14.71
CA GLY A 354 4.94 -19.64 15.00
C GLY A 354 4.34 -18.67 16.01
N THR A 355 5.14 -17.75 16.55
CA THR A 355 4.70 -16.85 17.63
C THR A 355 5.17 -15.42 17.38
N THR A 356 4.52 -14.41 17.95
CA THR A 356 4.99 -13.02 17.81
C THR A 356 6.22 -12.75 18.71
N PRO A 357 7.09 -11.79 18.36
CA PRO A 357 8.32 -11.53 19.12
C PRO A 357 8.04 -11.01 20.54
N PHE A 358 6.89 -10.36 20.75
CA PHE A 358 6.42 -9.90 22.06
C PHE A 358 5.04 -10.50 22.31
N ARG A 359 4.83 -11.05 23.51
CA ARG A 359 3.59 -11.73 23.90
C ARG A 359 3.25 -11.43 25.35
N ASN A 360 2.02 -11.03 25.58
CA ASN A 360 1.41 -10.96 26.90
C ASN A 360 -0.10 -10.97 26.73
N SER A 361 -0.83 -11.61 27.64
CA SER A 361 -2.30 -11.59 27.65
C SER A 361 -2.84 -10.22 28.04
N ASN A 362 -2.12 -9.46 28.87
CA ASN A 362 -2.47 -8.11 29.24
C ASN A 362 -1.93 -7.12 28.17
N PRO A 363 -2.81 -6.32 27.52
CA PRO A 363 -2.40 -5.36 26.49
C PRO A 363 -1.40 -4.30 26.98
N ALA A 364 -1.52 -3.83 28.23
CA ALA A 364 -0.60 -2.85 28.79
C ALA A 364 0.80 -3.46 29.02
N ALA A 365 0.85 -4.71 29.46
CA ALA A 365 2.11 -5.45 29.62
C ALA A 365 2.73 -5.80 28.25
N LEU A 366 1.92 -6.14 27.25
CA LEU A 366 2.37 -6.33 25.87
C LEU A 366 2.98 -5.03 25.32
N ALA A 367 2.28 -3.90 25.47
CA ALA A 367 2.79 -2.60 25.06
C ALA A 367 4.10 -2.26 25.80
N LYS A 368 4.22 -2.56 27.10
CA LYS A 368 5.48 -2.40 27.86
C LYS A 368 6.59 -3.26 27.27
N ALA A 369 6.32 -4.52 26.96
CA ALA A 369 7.28 -5.44 26.35
C ALA A 369 7.74 -4.94 24.96
N ILE A 370 6.81 -4.50 24.12
CA ILE A 370 7.13 -3.92 22.80
C ILE A 370 8.05 -2.70 22.95
N LYS A 371 7.82 -1.85 23.95
CA LYS A 371 8.63 -0.63 24.16
C LYS A 371 10.03 -0.91 24.72
N THR A 372 10.19 -1.95 25.55
CA THR A 372 11.38 -2.08 26.42
C THR A 372 12.14 -3.39 26.25
N ASN A 373 11.48 -4.51 25.98
CA ASN A 373 12.14 -5.80 25.91
C ASN A 373 12.90 -5.96 24.59
N GLU A 374 14.05 -6.63 24.66
CA GLU A 374 14.76 -7.12 23.49
C GLU A 374 14.08 -8.38 22.93
N VAL A 375 14.27 -8.62 21.63
CA VAL A 375 13.75 -9.80 20.95
C VAL A 375 14.56 -11.01 21.39
N ARG A 376 13.87 -12.10 21.76
CA ARG A 376 14.52 -13.36 22.16
C ARG A 376 14.00 -14.51 21.30
N TRP A 377 14.93 -15.21 20.65
CA TRP A 377 14.61 -16.42 19.89
C TRP A 377 14.36 -17.60 20.83
N PRO A 378 13.41 -18.50 20.51
CA PRO A 378 13.20 -19.75 21.27
C PRO A 378 14.48 -20.61 21.29
N LYS A 379 14.73 -21.30 22.42
CA LYS A 379 15.94 -22.13 22.64
C LYS A 379 15.93 -23.50 21.91
N ALA A 380 14.90 -23.80 21.12
CA ALA A 380 14.73 -25.12 20.48
C ALA A 380 15.69 -25.33 19.29
N LYS A 381 16.00 -26.60 18.97
CA LYS A 381 17.01 -27.05 17.98
C LYS A 381 16.74 -26.71 16.49
N HIS A 382 15.68 -25.98 16.18
CA HIS A 382 15.40 -25.46 14.83
C HIS A 382 15.18 -23.95 14.87
N SER A 383 16.17 -23.22 15.39
CA SER A 383 16.17 -21.77 15.32
C SER A 383 16.41 -21.31 13.88
N ALA A 384 15.74 -20.23 13.45
CA ALA A 384 16.01 -19.54 12.20
C ALA A 384 17.52 -19.37 11.95
N GLU A 385 17.92 -19.31 10.68
CA GLU A 385 19.32 -19.15 10.32
C GLU A 385 19.91 -17.84 10.89
N ILE A 386 21.24 -17.77 11.00
CA ILE A 386 21.92 -16.60 11.58
C ILE A 386 21.55 -15.32 10.84
N ASP A 387 21.51 -15.37 9.50
CA ASP A 387 21.16 -14.23 8.66
C ASP A 387 19.72 -13.76 8.91
N THR A 388 18.79 -14.71 9.08
CA THR A 388 17.38 -14.42 9.41
C THR A 388 17.24 -13.77 10.79
N LYS A 389 18.01 -14.24 11.78
CA LYS A 389 18.03 -13.63 13.10
C LYS A 389 18.56 -12.21 13.06
N GLU A 390 19.69 -11.98 12.41
CA GLU A 390 20.30 -10.65 12.22
C GLU A 390 19.31 -9.70 11.53
N PHE A 391 18.67 -10.15 10.44
CA PHE A 391 17.68 -9.36 9.70
C PHE A 391 16.52 -8.91 10.59
N VAL A 392 15.95 -9.82 11.38
CA VAL A 392 14.88 -9.50 12.33
C VAL A 392 15.37 -8.56 13.44
N TYR A 393 16.58 -8.74 13.95
CA TYR A 393 17.15 -7.84 14.96
C TYR A 393 17.31 -6.41 14.45
N ASP A 394 17.67 -6.25 13.18
CA ASP A 394 17.85 -4.94 12.56
C ASP A 394 16.51 -4.29 12.14
N LEU A 395 15.51 -5.08 11.75
CA LEU A 395 14.13 -4.59 11.57
C LEU A 395 13.43 -4.25 12.89
N LEU A 396 13.77 -4.92 13.99
CA LEU A 396 13.15 -4.72 15.31
C LEU A 396 13.98 -3.80 16.24
N LYS A 397 14.84 -2.95 15.67
CA LYS A 397 15.44 -1.84 16.42
C LYS A 397 14.34 -0.87 16.87
N LYS A 398 14.32 -0.57 18.18
CA LYS A 398 13.28 0.28 18.80
C LYS A 398 13.35 1.72 18.30
N LYS A 399 14.55 2.25 18.05
CA LYS A 399 14.77 3.58 17.50
C LYS A 399 14.57 3.52 15.97
N PRO A 400 13.58 4.24 15.40
CA PRO A 400 13.28 4.14 13.97
C PRO A 400 14.46 4.57 13.08
N LEU A 401 15.20 5.61 13.49
CA LEU A 401 16.34 6.14 12.72
C LEU A 401 17.47 5.14 12.43
N ILE A 402 17.63 4.13 13.28
CA ILE A 402 18.65 3.08 13.11
C ILE A 402 18.04 1.74 12.71
N ARG A 403 16.72 1.69 12.47
CA ARG A 403 16.01 0.51 12.02
C ARG A 403 16.31 0.27 10.54
N LEU A 404 16.51 -0.99 10.17
CA LEU A 404 16.76 -1.39 8.79
C LEU A 404 15.68 -0.83 7.86
N GLY A 405 16.08 -0.34 6.68
CA GLY A 405 15.19 0.31 5.72
C GLY A 405 14.82 1.77 6.03
N SER A 406 15.26 2.33 7.15
CA SER A 406 14.92 3.72 7.50
C SER A 406 15.89 4.77 6.94
N LYS A 407 17.13 4.38 6.62
CA LYS A 407 18.14 5.29 6.04
C LYS A 407 18.15 5.28 4.52
N ILE A 408 18.15 4.09 3.94
CA ILE A 408 18.00 3.83 2.50
C ILE A 408 17.39 2.42 2.34
N TYR A 409 16.63 2.19 1.27
CA TYR A 409 15.97 0.89 1.05
C TYR A 409 16.94 -0.18 0.54
N SER A 410 18.04 0.25 -0.08
CA SER A 410 19.15 -0.62 -0.46
C SER A 410 19.73 -1.38 0.73
N ASP A 411 19.72 -0.81 1.94
CA ASP A 411 20.18 -1.51 3.15
C ASP A 411 19.39 -2.80 3.39
N VAL A 412 18.08 -2.78 3.13
CA VAL A 412 17.24 -3.98 3.22
C VAL A 412 17.65 -4.98 2.14
N LYS A 413 17.72 -4.53 0.89
CA LYS A 413 17.97 -5.38 -0.29
C LYS A 413 19.35 -6.04 -0.29
N PHE A 414 20.37 -5.35 0.21
CA PHE A 414 21.75 -5.85 0.30
C PHE A 414 22.09 -6.50 1.64
N HIS A 415 21.12 -6.61 2.56
CA HIS A 415 21.31 -7.38 3.78
C HIS A 415 21.63 -8.84 3.42
N LYS A 416 22.53 -9.50 4.17
CA LYS A 416 22.98 -10.89 3.90
C LYS A 416 21.81 -11.86 3.69
N TYR A 417 20.81 -11.78 4.57
CA TYR A 417 19.54 -12.51 4.44
C TYR A 417 18.85 -12.34 3.07
N MET A 418 18.74 -11.11 2.57
CA MET A 418 18.08 -10.82 1.29
C MET A 418 18.93 -11.25 0.10
N MET A 419 20.25 -11.11 0.19
CA MET A 419 21.18 -11.63 -0.82
C MET A 419 21.08 -13.17 -0.93
N ARG A 420 20.97 -13.84 0.22
CA ARG A 420 20.76 -15.29 0.28
C ARG A 420 19.40 -15.72 -0.26
N ALA A 421 18.33 -14.99 0.11
CA ALA A 421 16.99 -15.20 -0.44
C ALA A 421 16.98 -15.09 -1.98
N ARG A 422 17.69 -14.09 -2.52
CA ARG A 422 17.84 -13.92 -3.97
C ARG A 422 18.58 -15.08 -4.62
N GLN A 423 19.65 -15.57 -3.98
CA GLN A 423 20.42 -16.71 -4.48
C GLN A 423 19.53 -17.96 -4.60
N TYR A 424 18.66 -18.22 -3.61
CA TYR A 424 17.70 -19.33 -3.69
C TYR A 424 16.75 -19.21 -4.88
N VAL A 425 16.30 -18.00 -5.23
CA VAL A 425 15.44 -17.77 -6.39
C VAL A 425 16.19 -18.07 -7.70
N LEU A 426 17.44 -17.62 -7.81
CA LEU A 426 18.26 -17.89 -9.01
C LEU A 426 18.56 -19.39 -9.18
N GLU A 427 18.76 -20.12 -8.07
CA GLU A 427 18.93 -21.58 -8.08
C GLU A 427 17.66 -22.28 -8.58
N LEU A 428 16.48 -21.81 -8.17
CA LEU A 428 15.20 -22.33 -8.65
C LEU A 428 14.97 -22.04 -10.14
N GLU A 429 15.37 -20.87 -10.63
CA GLU A 429 15.24 -20.49 -12.05
C GLU A 429 16.21 -21.22 -12.97
N SER A 430 17.43 -21.48 -12.49
CA SER A 430 18.51 -22.12 -13.26
C SER A 430 18.45 -23.64 -13.27
N SER A 431 17.72 -24.27 -12.35
CA SER A 431 17.46 -25.70 -12.40
C SER A 431 16.51 -26.01 -13.56
N PRO A 432 16.98 -26.61 -14.68
CA PRO A 432 16.09 -26.95 -15.79
C PRO A 432 15.02 -27.89 -15.25
N ARG A 433 13.77 -27.69 -15.68
CA ARG A 433 12.63 -28.57 -15.38
C ARG A 433 12.96 -30.01 -15.79
N SER A 434 13.61 -30.78 -14.92
CA SER A 434 13.60 -32.23 -15.01
C SER A 434 12.20 -32.68 -14.60
N SER A 435 11.69 -33.65 -15.36
CA SER A 435 10.47 -34.41 -15.13
C SER A 435 10.09 -34.62 -13.65
N PRO A 436 8.81 -34.86 -13.32
CA PRO A 436 8.27 -34.95 -11.96
C PRO A 436 8.68 -36.24 -11.21
N LYS A 437 9.96 -36.59 -11.29
CA LYS A 437 10.63 -37.64 -10.55
C LYS A 437 12.06 -37.17 -10.25
N ASP A 438 12.22 -36.85 -8.98
CA ASP A 438 13.40 -37.07 -8.16
C ASP A 438 14.32 -35.91 -7.73
N PRO A 439 14.81 -36.01 -6.47
CA PRO A 439 14.99 -34.90 -5.56
C PRO A 439 16.46 -34.68 -5.24
N VAL A 440 16.93 -33.45 -5.37
CA VAL A 440 18.25 -33.07 -4.85
C VAL A 440 18.04 -32.00 -3.80
N PHE A 441 17.64 -32.43 -2.60
CA PHE A 441 17.65 -31.58 -1.41
C PHE A 441 18.25 -32.35 -0.23
N ASP A 442 19.33 -31.76 0.27
CA ASP A 442 20.30 -32.23 1.27
C ASP A 442 19.73 -33.08 2.43
N GLN A 443 20.38 -34.22 2.67
CA GLN A 443 20.04 -35.25 3.65
C GLN A 443 20.55 -34.90 5.06
N ARG A 444 20.12 -33.79 5.66
CA ARG A 444 20.40 -33.51 7.08
C ARG A 444 19.21 -32.91 7.84
N ASN A 445 18.43 -33.81 8.45
CA ASN A 445 17.64 -33.66 9.69
C ASN A 445 16.65 -32.48 9.81
N ASP A 446 15.42 -32.66 9.33
CA ASP A 446 14.27 -32.97 10.21
C ASP A 446 13.07 -33.41 9.35
N SER A 447 12.69 -34.68 9.47
CA SER A 447 11.89 -35.41 8.48
C SER A 447 10.47 -34.86 8.28
N LYS A 448 9.97 -33.98 9.17
CA LYS A 448 8.61 -33.39 9.09
C LYS A 448 8.54 -32.11 8.27
N GLN A 449 9.59 -31.31 8.22
CA GLN A 449 9.62 -30.06 7.44
C GLN A 449 9.89 -30.29 5.95
N LEU A 450 10.75 -31.28 5.65
CA LEU A 450 10.97 -31.73 4.27
C LEU A 450 9.68 -32.30 3.67
N ILE A 451 8.85 -32.95 4.49
CA ILE A 451 7.53 -33.45 4.12
C ILE A 451 6.55 -32.30 3.85
N PHE A 452 6.60 -31.17 4.54
CA PHE A 452 5.70 -30.04 4.27
C PHE A 452 6.03 -29.32 2.95
N CYS A 453 7.31 -29.01 2.68
CA CYS A 453 7.74 -28.44 1.40
C CYS A 453 7.44 -29.37 0.22
N ASN A 454 7.74 -30.67 0.35
CA ASN A 454 7.43 -31.64 -0.70
C ASN A 454 5.92 -31.92 -0.78
N LYS A 455 5.13 -31.86 0.30
CA LYS A 455 3.66 -32.03 0.24
C LYS A 455 2.95 -30.88 -0.44
N ILE A 456 3.42 -29.63 -0.32
CA ILE A 456 2.87 -28.50 -1.08
C ILE A 456 3.19 -28.64 -2.58
N LEU A 457 4.39 -29.11 -2.92
CA LEU A 457 4.82 -29.28 -4.32
C LEU A 457 4.32 -30.59 -4.99
N VAL A 458 4.05 -31.65 -4.23
CA VAL A 458 3.68 -32.99 -4.75
C VAL A 458 2.18 -33.34 -4.60
N ASN A 459 1.39 -32.69 -3.72
CA ASN A 459 -0.06 -33.00 -3.58
C ASN A 459 -0.99 -32.42 -4.68
N MET A 460 -0.47 -32.27 -5.88
CA MET A 460 -1.17 -31.84 -7.09
C MET A 460 -1.90 -32.98 -7.82
N THR A 461 -2.39 -34.06 -7.18
CA THR A 461 -3.12 -35.13 -7.92
C THR A 461 -4.33 -35.82 -7.24
N PRO A 462 -4.49 -35.93 -5.90
CA PRO A 462 -5.73 -36.51 -5.35
C PRO A 462 -6.90 -35.54 -5.08
N VAL A 463 -6.74 -34.23 -5.29
CA VAL A 463 -7.77 -33.21 -4.97
C VAL A 463 -8.77 -32.98 -6.12
N PHE A 464 -8.68 -33.76 -7.21
CA PHE A 464 -9.71 -33.85 -8.24
C PHE A 464 -10.75 -34.96 -7.98
N ARG A 465 -10.84 -35.57 -6.79
CA ARG A 465 -11.77 -36.72 -6.60
C ARG A 465 -12.65 -36.81 -5.35
N LYS A 466 -12.81 -35.77 -4.51
CA LYS A 466 -13.87 -35.78 -3.47
C LYS A 466 -14.53 -34.41 -3.25
N LEU A 467 -15.31 -34.00 -4.24
CA LEU A 467 -16.54 -33.22 -4.05
C LEU A 467 -17.72 -34.21 -4.13
N ALA A 468 -18.20 -34.70 -2.98
CA ALA A 468 -19.57 -35.18 -2.78
C ALA A 468 -19.79 -35.59 -1.31
N SER A 469 -20.92 -35.14 -0.74
CA SER A 469 -21.59 -35.57 0.50
C SER A 469 -20.91 -35.28 1.84
N ALA A 470 -21.38 -34.23 2.55
CA ALA A 470 -22.29 -34.32 3.71
C ALA A 470 -22.16 -33.07 4.60
N GLY A 471 -23.30 -32.39 4.86
CA GLY A 471 -23.45 -31.43 5.96
C GLY A 471 -23.24 -32.11 7.33
N THR A 472 -23.30 -31.44 8.47
CA THR A 472 -24.06 -30.27 8.90
C THR A 472 -23.51 -29.78 10.24
N GLY A 473 -23.65 -28.49 10.54
CA GLY A 473 -23.91 -28.04 11.91
C GLY A 473 -23.12 -26.84 12.38
N GLN A 474 -23.70 -25.64 12.25
CA GLN A 474 -23.55 -24.60 13.28
C GLN A 474 -24.85 -23.80 13.39
N LYS A 475 -25.35 -23.70 14.63
CA LYS A 475 -26.51 -22.89 15.01
C LYS A 475 -26.14 -21.41 14.97
N MET A 476 -27.04 -20.60 14.40
CA MET A 476 -27.09 -19.15 14.50
C MET A 476 -27.42 -18.70 15.94
N ILE A 477 -26.79 -17.60 16.36
CA ILE A 477 -27.26 -16.68 17.39
C ILE A 477 -27.56 -15.35 16.68
N PRO A 478 -28.69 -14.67 16.95
CA PRO A 478 -29.07 -13.46 16.22
C PRO A 478 -28.37 -12.23 16.79
N GLN A 479 -27.93 -11.33 15.91
CA GLN A 479 -27.89 -9.87 16.08
C GLN A 479 -27.50 -9.22 14.74
N GLU A 480 -28.06 -8.04 14.48
CA GLU A 480 -28.19 -7.37 13.19
C GLU A 480 -26.91 -7.34 12.33
N ASN A 481 -26.91 -8.19 11.32
CA ASN A 481 -25.86 -8.30 10.32
C ASN A 481 -26.33 -7.64 9.03
N VAL A 482 -25.54 -6.68 8.52
CA VAL A 482 -25.69 -6.16 7.16
C VAL A 482 -25.62 -7.35 6.20
N THR A 483 -26.76 -7.72 5.62
CA THR A 483 -26.80 -8.71 4.54
C THR A 483 -26.57 -7.99 3.22
N PHE A 484 -26.04 -8.70 2.21
CA PHE A 484 -25.88 -8.11 0.87
C PHE A 484 -27.22 -7.59 0.30
N ALA A 485 -28.35 -8.12 0.75
CA ALA A 485 -29.68 -7.65 0.38
C ALA A 485 -30.11 -6.32 1.04
N MET A 486 -29.39 -5.84 2.07
CA MET A 486 -29.68 -4.57 2.75
C MET A 486 -29.08 -3.34 2.04
N LEU A 487 -28.35 -3.54 0.94
CA LEU A 487 -27.91 -2.46 0.06
C LEU A 487 -29.09 -2.05 -0.85
N ALA A 488 -29.56 -0.80 -0.73
CA ALA A 488 -30.68 -0.29 -1.52
C ALA A 488 -30.23 0.16 -2.93
N ASP A 489 -31.13 0.03 -3.91
CA ASP A 489 -30.98 0.68 -5.23
C ASP A 489 -31.46 2.15 -5.11
N GLU A 490 -30.54 3.11 -5.12
CA GLU A 490 -30.88 4.54 -5.10
C GLU A 490 -30.62 5.23 -6.44
N ALA A 491 -31.40 6.27 -6.77
CA ALA A 491 -31.17 7.10 -7.95
C ALA A 491 -29.81 7.81 -7.88
N HIS A 492 -29.15 8.02 -9.04
CA HIS A 492 -27.81 8.63 -9.16
C HIS A 492 -27.62 9.93 -8.33
N SER A 493 -28.68 10.71 -8.11
CA SER A 493 -28.65 11.98 -7.37
C SER A 493 -28.48 11.87 -5.85
N ASN A 494 -28.75 10.69 -5.26
CA ASN A 494 -28.75 10.48 -3.81
C ASN A 494 -27.47 9.77 -3.31
N HIS A 495 -26.65 9.28 -4.23
CA HIS A 495 -25.32 8.77 -3.90
C HIS A 495 -24.44 9.95 -3.48
N ILE A 496 -23.92 9.94 -2.25
CA ILE A 496 -22.87 10.87 -1.84
C ILE A 496 -21.61 10.47 -2.61
N SER A 497 -21.38 11.13 -3.75
CA SER A 497 -20.28 10.77 -4.66
C SER A 497 -18.96 10.93 -3.93
N LEU A 498 -18.27 9.81 -3.82
CA LEU A 498 -16.97 9.73 -3.19
C LEU A 498 -16.25 8.50 -3.70
N ALA A 499 -15.12 8.75 -4.36
CA ALA A 499 -14.17 7.76 -4.86
C ALA A 499 -14.64 6.92 -6.06
N THR A 500 -14.91 7.58 -7.19
CA THR A 500 -15.07 6.87 -8.46
C THR A 500 -13.71 6.30 -8.91
N PHE A 501 -13.53 4.99 -8.69
CA PHE A 501 -12.46 4.08 -9.10
C PHE A 501 -11.01 4.47 -8.81
N ALA A 502 -10.28 3.50 -8.30
CA ALA A 502 -8.87 3.65 -8.04
C ALA A 502 -8.02 3.23 -9.26
N HIS A 503 -8.52 2.32 -10.10
CA HIS A 503 -7.73 1.73 -11.20
C HIS A 503 -8.13 2.21 -12.61
N PHE A 504 -7.21 2.89 -13.30
CA PHE A 504 -7.43 3.50 -14.63
C PHE A 504 -7.89 2.50 -15.72
N LYS A 505 -7.36 1.27 -15.70
CA LYS A 505 -7.75 0.23 -16.67
C LYS A 505 -9.24 -0.09 -16.53
N PHE A 506 -9.72 -0.27 -15.31
CA PHE A 506 -11.12 -0.59 -15.06
C PHE A 506 -12.05 0.55 -15.50
N ARG A 507 -11.66 1.82 -15.29
CA ARG A 507 -12.40 2.98 -15.83
C ARG A 507 -12.55 2.93 -17.35
N LYS A 508 -11.45 2.67 -18.08
CA LYS A 508 -11.49 2.52 -19.55
C LYS A 508 -12.40 1.37 -20.01
N LEU A 509 -12.48 0.29 -19.23
CA LEU A 509 -13.37 -0.84 -19.52
C LEU A 509 -14.83 -0.41 -19.43
N ILE A 510 -15.21 0.29 -18.36
CA ILE A 510 -16.58 0.77 -18.13
C ILE A 510 -17.04 1.73 -19.23
N ASP A 511 -16.19 2.68 -19.64
CA ASP A 511 -16.53 3.61 -20.72
C ASP A 511 -16.84 2.87 -22.02
N ARG A 512 -16.05 1.82 -22.30
CA ARG A 512 -16.20 1.02 -23.51
C ARG A 512 -17.52 0.28 -23.51
N LEU A 513 -18.02 -0.29 -22.41
CA LEU A 513 -19.20 -1.19 -22.38
C LEU A 513 -20.42 -0.81 -23.25
N ASN A 514 -20.58 0.46 -23.64
CA ASN A 514 -21.62 0.94 -24.54
C ASN A 514 -21.33 0.79 -26.06
N GLU A 515 -20.13 0.39 -26.50
CA GLU A 515 -19.79 0.21 -27.92
C GLU A 515 -20.21 -1.18 -28.45
N PRO A 516 -20.67 -1.30 -29.71
CA PRO A 516 -20.99 -2.60 -30.32
C PRO A 516 -19.77 -3.54 -30.45
N GLY A 517 -19.93 -4.84 -30.15
CA GLY A 517 -18.91 -5.87 -30.37
C GLY A 517 -17.92 -6.12 -29.21
N ILE A 518 -18.27 -5.68 -28.00
CA ILE A 518 -17.33 -5.51 -26.89
C ILE A 518 -16.98 -6.75 -26.08
N MET A 519 -17.85 -7.75 -26.05
CA MET A 519 -17.68 -8.91 -25.17
C MET A 519 -16.34 -9.65 -25.39
N ARG A 520 -15.78 -9.60 -26.61
CA ARG A 520 -14.45 -10.14 -26.94
C ARG A 520 -13.31 -9.31 -26.35
N LYS A 521 -13.35 -7.97 -26.49
CA LYS A 521 -12.37 -7.03 -25.92
C LYS A 521 -12.39 -7.02 -24.39
N VAL A 522 -13.56 -7.26 -23.79
CA VAL A 522 -13.74 -7.36 -22.32
C VAL A 522 -12.98 -8.56 -21.78
N SER A 523 -13.11 -9.73 -22.42
CA SER A 523 -12.39 -10.95 -22.02
C SER A 523 -10.87 -10.81 -22.15
N GLU A 524 -10.36 -10.11 -23.18
CA GLU A 524 -8.93 -9.83 -23.34
C GLU A 524 -8.41 -8.81 -22.32
N PHE A 525 -9.20 -7.78 -22.00
CA PHE A 525 -8.81 -6.73 -21.07
C PHE A 525 -8.84 -7.18 -19.59
N LEU A 526 -9.75 -8.08 -19.25
CA LEU A 526 -9.85 -8.73 -17.93
C LEU A 526 -8.94 -9.96 -17.83
N GLY A 527 -8.68 -10.67 -18.93
CA GLY A 527 -7.71 -11.77 -18.99
C GLY A 527 -6.26 -11.32 -18.77
N ALA A 528 -5.98 -10.03 -18.91
CA ALA A 528 -4.70 -9.38 -18.60
C ALA A 528 -4.53 -9.02 -17.11
N ASP A 529 -5.21 -9.73 -16.19
CA ASP A 529 -5.08 -9.59 -14.73
C ASP A 529 -3.73 -10.08 -14.17
N THR A 530 -2.82 -10.45 -15.07
CA THR A 530 -1.38 -10.52 -14.80
C THR A 530 -0.70 -9.59 -15.79
N PRO A 531 0.36 -8.83 -15.41
CA PRO A 531 1.30 -8.26 -16.37
C PRO A 531 1.50 -9.24 -17.54
N PRO A 532 1.52 -8.79 -18.83
CA PRO A 532 1.93 -9.65 -19.94
C PRO A 532 3.17 -10.45 -19.55
N GLN A 533 3.36 -11.66 -20.06
CA GLN A 533 4.52 -12.49 -19.73
C GLN A 533 5.87 -11.75 -19.92
N ASP A 534 5.88 -10.65 -20.68
CA ASP A 534 7.01 -9.74 -20.86
C ASP A 534 7.24 -8.73 -19.71
N GLU A 535 6.22 -8.39 -18.90
CA GLU A 535 6.35 -7.65 -17.63
C GLU A 535 6.74 -8.58 -16.46
N LEU A 536 6.72 -9.91 -16.65
CA LEU A 536 7.47 -10.85 -15.79
C LEU A 536 9.00 -10.64 -15.92
N ASN A 537 9.46 -9.93 -16.96
CA ASN A 537 10.84 -9.42 -17.03
C ASN A 537 11.09 -8.22 -16.10
N TYR A 538 10.09 -7.72 -15.35
CA TYR A 538 10.31 -6.73 -14.30
C TYR A 538 11.22 -7.25 -13.18
N LEU A 539 11.18 -8.56 -12.89
CA LEU A 539 12.16 -9.23 -12.03
C LEU A 539 13.56 -9.28 -12.66
N LYS A 540 13.66 -9.43 -13.99
CA LYS A 540 14.95 -9.41 -14.70
C LYS A 540 15.58 -8.02 -14.78
N LEU A 541 14.77 -6.95 -14.83
CA LEU A 541 15.25 -5.56 -14.99
C LEU A 541 15.54 -4.83 -13.68
N LYS A 542 14.91 -5.20 -12.55
CA LYS A 542 15.17 -4.55 -11.25
C LYS A 542 16.16 -5.28 -10.34
N LEU A 543 16.53 -6.52 -10.66
CA LEU A 543 17.56 -7.26 -9.92
C LEU A 543 19.00 -6.77 -10.26
N TRP A 544 19.17 -5.77 -11.12
CA TRP A 544 20.48 -5.25 -11.57
C TRP A 544 20.74 -3.76 -11.26
N SER A 545 19.92 -3.12 -10.41
CA SER A 545 20.16 -1.77 -9.86
C SER A 545 19.77 -1.71 -8.39
#